data_AF-A0A1H9V1L5-F1
#
_entry.id   AF-A0A1H9V1L5-F1
#
_cell.length_a   1.000
_cell.length_b   1.000
_cell.length_c   1.000
_cell.angle_alpha   90.00
_cell.angle_beta   90.00
_cell.angle_gamma   90.00
#
_symmetry.space_group_name_H-M   'P 1'
#
loop_
_entity.id
_entity.type
_entity.pdbx_description
1 polymer ?
#
loop_
_entity_poly.entity_id
_entity_poly.type
_entity_poly.pdbx_seq_one_letter_code
_entity_poly.pdbx_strand_id
1 'polypeptide(L)'
;MGWLKKIHEWLLKKPKDTQPRKAMNVNVAVKPPTAQDETISFLHKEATAAINEKDFEGAVEHLQKAYAMMVETRTDYSIERYLRLPNYLQQAGRMEEAEATFQEMLSTWQQGNEKASIHNQMRIAYGREKRFDIASVHGMHSILWRCISYTEHRTPLPKEEWATLEHWQPEVEKLLKRTKQTELLDQVLDKVQVFLANPDRDQLKKTADEIETIIQAR
;
A
#
# COMPACT_ATOMS: atom_id res chain seq x y z
N MET A 1 -6.81 -19.15 4.88
CA MET A 1 -5.41 -19.34 4.39
C MET A 1 -5.23 -20.16 3.09
N GLY A 2 -6.12 -21.10 2.73
CA GLY A 2 -5.90 -21.96 1.54
C GLY A 2 -5.91 -21.26 0.17
N TRP A 3 -6.65 -20.16 0.02
CA TRP A 3 -6.75 -19.42 -1.25
C TRP A 3 -5.57 -18.48 -1.48
N LEU A 4 -5.15 -17.72 -0.45
CA LEU A 4 -3.92 -16.90 -0.48
C LEU A 4 -2.70 -17.74 -0.78
N LYS A 5 -2.57 -18.91 -0.15
CA LYS A 5 -1.45 -19.82 -0.42
C LYS A 5 -1.42 -20.28 -1.87
N LYS A 6 -2.57 -20.59 -2.48
CA LYS A 6 -2.65 -20.95 -3.91
C LYS A 6 -2.22 -19.80 -4.82
N ILE A 7 -2.65 -18.58 -4.52
CA ILE A 7 -2.24 -17.37 -5.28
C ILE A 7 -0.75 -17.09 -5.10
N HIS A 8 -0.25 -17.13 -3.87
CA HIS A 8 1.16 -16.93 -3.55
C HIS A 8 2.06 -17.99 -4.19
N GLU A 9 1.70 -19.27 -4.11
CA GLU A 9 2.42 -20.34 -4.81
C GLU A 9 2.39 -20.17 -6.33
N TRP A 10 1.27 -19.71 -6.89
CA TRP A 10 1.18 -19.38 -8.31
C TRP A 10 2.08 -18.21 -8.69
N LEU A 11 2.22 -17.20 -7.82
CA LEU A 11 3.13 -16.07 -8.00
C LEU A 11 4.61 -16.49 -7.89
N LEU A 12 4.96 -17.32 -6.90
CA LEU A 12 6.34 -17.80 -6.66
C LEU A 12 6.85 -18.77 -7.73
N LYS A 13 5.97 -19.57 -8.35
CA LYS A 13 6.35 -20.52 -9.42
C LYS A 13 6.68 -19.85 -10.75
N LYS A 14 6.57 -18.52 -10.86
CA LYS A 14 6.86 -17.81 -12.10
C LYS A 14 8.33 -17.41 -12.21
N PRO A 15 8.92 -17.46 -13.43
CA PRO A 15 10.21 -16.85 -13.67
C PRO A 15 10.12 -15.37 -13.31
N LYS A 16 11.13 -14.86 -12.60
CA LYS A 16 11.34 -13.45 -12.29
C LYS A 16 11.56 -12.69 -13.60
N ASP A 17 10.53 -12.51 -14.40
CA ASP A 17 10.58 -11.54 -15.49
C ASP A 17 10.46 -10.19 -14.81
N THR A 18 11.61 -9.67 -14.38
CA THR A 18 11.84 -8.41 -13.67
C THR A 18 11.57 -7.20 -14.56
N GLN A 19 10.69 -7.30 -15.56
CA GLN A 19 10.26 -6.10 -16.26
C GLN A 19 9.38 -5.31 -15.29
N PRO A 20 9.83 -4.15 -14.80
CA PRO A 20 8.96 -3.27 -14.04
C PRO A 20 7.70 -3.03 -14.87
N ARG A 21 6.53 -3.03 -14.22
CA ARG A 21 5.28 -2.60 -14.89
C ARG A 21 5.60 -1.27 -15.59
N LYS A 22 5.55 -1.27 -16.93
CA LYS A 22 6.06 -0.16 -17.73
C LYS A 22 5.38 1.13 -17.29
N ALA A 23 6.18 2.15 -16.97
CA ALA A 23 5.67 3.49 -16.71
C ALA A 23 4.75 3.94 -17.86
N MET A 24 3.61 4.54 -17.51
CA MET A 24 2.56 4.98 -18.44
C MET A 24 3.15 5.73 -19.65
N ASN A 25 2.91 5.20 -20.85
CA ASN A 25 3.00 5.96 -22.09
C ASN A 25 1.63 6.58 -22.34
N VAL A 26 1.52 7.90 -22.36
CA VAL A 26 0.24 8.65 -22.42
C VAL A 26 -0.36 8.71 -23.84
N ASN A 27 -0.15 7.68 -24.65
CA ASN A 27 -0.77 7.55 -25.98
C ASN A 27 -1.15 6.08 -26.24
N VAL A 28 -1.90 5.49 -25.30
CA VAL A 28 -2.50 4.16 -25.50
C VAL A 28 -3.92 4.37 -25.99
N ALA A 29 -4.20 4.02 -27.24
CA ALA A 29 -5.56 3.77 -27.69
C ALA A 29 -6.20 2.80 -26.68
N VAL A 30 -7.19 3.28 -25.93
CA VAL A 30 -7.86 2.50 -24.88
C VAL A 30 -8.41 1.26 -25.55
N LYS A 31 -7.77 0.11 -25.33
CA LYS A 31 -8.29 -1.16 -25.82
C LYS A 31 -9.65 -1.37 -25.17
N PRO A 32 -10.67 -1.80 -25.93
CA PRO A 32 -11.97 -2.07 -25.34
C PRO A 32 -11.83 -3.11 -24.23
N PRO A 33 -12.65 -3.03 -23.17
CA PRO A 33 -12.63 -4.00 -22.07
C PRO A 33 -12.81 -5.41 -22.61
N THR A 34 -12.02 -6.35 -22.10
CA THR A 34 -12.25 -7.78 -22.37
C THR A 34 -13.45 -8.28 -21.57
N ALA A 35 -14.05 -9.41 -21.96
CA ALA A 35 -15.08 -10.07 -21.16
C ALA A 35 -14.62 -10.36 -19.71
N GLN A 36 -13.31 -10.56 -19.54
CA GLN A 36 -12.71 -10.73 -18.22
C GLN A 36 -12.67 -9.41 -17.43
N ASP A 37 -12.32 -8.28 -18.06
CA ASP A 37 -12.39 -6.95 -17.44
C ASP A 37 -13.81 -6.60 -16.97
N GLU A 38 -14.80 -6.95 -17.80
CA GLU A 38 -16.23 -6.78 -17.48
C GLU A 38 -16.63 -7.64 -16.28
N THR A 39 -16.20 -8.90 -16.24
CA THR A 39 -16.47 -9.81 -15.12
C THR A 39 -15.83 -9.30 -13.82
N ILE A 40 -14.56 -8.86 -13.87
CA ILE A 40 -13.89 -8.28 -12.70
C ILE A 40 -14.61 -7.00 -12.28
N SER A 41 -15.05 -6.16 -13.22
CA SER A 41 -15.81 -4.94 -12.89
C SER A 41 -17.16 -5.26 -12.26
N PHE A 42 -17.84 -6.30 -12.73
CA PHE A 42 -19.08 -6.78 -12.17
C PHE A 42 -18.88 -7.26 -10.73
N LEU A 43 -17.87 -8.10 -10.47
CA LEU A 43 -17.54 -8.57 -9.12
C LEU A 43 -17.25 -7.43 -8.14
N HIS A 44 -16.58 -6.36 -8.58
CA HIS A 44 -16.38 -5.17 -7.74
C HIS A 44 -17.67 -4.40 -7.43
N LYS A 45 -18.64 -4.39 -8.36
CA LYS A 45 -19.95 -3.79 -8.13
C LYS A 45 -20.75 -4.61 -7.13
N GLU A 46 -20.80 -5.94 -7.32
CA GLU A 46 -21.45 -6.86 -6.38
C GLU A 46 -20.84 -6.75 -4.98
N ALA A 47 -19.52 -6.69 -4.86
CA ALA A 47 -18.87 -6.46 -3.57
C ALA A 47 -19.28 -5.14 -2.90
N THR A 48 -19.53 -4.10 -3.69
CA THR A 48 -19.99 -2.80 -3.16
C THR A 48 -21.44 -2.88 -2.69
N ALA A 49 -22.30 -3.57 -3.46
CA ALA A 49 -23.69 -3.81 -3.08
C ALA A 49 -23.78 -4.62 -1.79
N ALA A 50 -23.03 -5.73 -1.69
CA ALA A 50 -22.97 -6.57 -0.50
C ALA A 50 -22.54 -5.78 0.76
N ILE A 51 -21.50 -4.93 0.67
CA ILE A 51 -21.12 -4.05 1.80
C ILE A 51 -22.24 -3.10 2.21
N ASN A 52 -22.96 -2.50 1.26
CA ASN A 52 -24.07 -1.60 1.57
C ASN A 52 -25.20 -2.32 2.30
N GLU A 53 -25.38 -3.61 2.01
CA GLU A 53 -26.32 -4.51 2.69
C GLU A 53 -25.75 -5.09 4.00
N LYS A 54 -24.51 -4.72 4.37
CA LYS A 54 -23.73 -5.25 5.50
C LYS A 54 -23.43 -6.75 5.39
N ASP A 55 -23.49 -7.30 4.19
CA ASP A 55 -22.96 -8.63 3.87
C ASP A 55 -21.45 -8.54 3.59
N PHE A 56 -20.69 -8.53 4.68
CA PHE A 56 -19.23 -8.45 4.61
C PHE A 56 -18.60 -9.71 4.00
N GLU A 57 -19.17 -10.89 4.24
CA GLU A 57 -18.62 -12.15 3.71
C GLU A 57 -18.87 -12.27 2.22
N GLY A 58 -20.08 -11.99 1.74
CA GLY A 58 -20.37 -11.96 0.30
C GLY A 58 -19.48 -10.96 -0.44
N ALA A 59 -19.26 -9.78 0.16
CA ALA A 59 -18.35 -8.79 -0.40
C ALA A 59 -16.90 -9.30 -0.53
N VAL A 60 -16.41 -10.00 0.50
CA VAL A 60 -15.07 -10.63 0.49
C VAL A 60 -15.02 -11.72 -0.58
N GLU A 61 -16.04 -12.58 -0.72
CA GLU A 61 -16.06 -13.64 -1.74
C GLU A 61 -15.97 -13.08 -3.17
N HIS A 62 -16.72 -12.02 -3.46
CA HIS A 62 -16.65 -11.35 -4.76
C HIS A 62 -15.26 -10.76 -5.02
N LEU A 63 -14.64 -10.13 -4.02
CA LEU A 63 -13.32 -9.54 -4.15
C LEU A 63 -12.19 -10.57 -4.22
N GLN A 64 -12.32 -11.73 -3.58
CA GLN A 64 -11.36 -12.84 -3.73
C GLN A 64 -11.37 -13.37 -5.16
N LYS A 65 -12.56 -13.56 -5.76
CA LYS A 65 -12.71 -13.94 -7.17
C LYS A 65 -12.08 -12.88 -8.08
N ALA A 66 -12.41 -11.62 -7.86
CA ALA A 66 -11.86 -10.51 -8.64
C ALA A 66 -10.33 -10.44 -8.53
N TYR A 67 -9.79 -10.53 -7.31
CA TYR A 67 -8.34 -10.48 -7.06
C TYR A 67 -7.61 -11.63 -7.77
N ALA A 68 -8.11 -12.86 -7.66
CA ALA A 68 -7.55 -14.01 -8.35
C ALA A 68 -7.50 -13.80 -9.87
N MET A 69 -8.60 -13.30 -10.45
CA MET A 69 -8.67 -13.00 -11.89
C MET A 69 -7.71 -11.87 -12.28
N MET A 70 -7.63 -10.79 -11.49
CA MET A 70 -6.73 -9.67 -11.76
C MET A 70 -5.25 -10.09 -11.75
N VAL A 71 -4.87 -10.96 -10.81
CA VAL A 71 -3.53 -11.53 -10.73
C VAL A 71 -3.25 -12.43 -11.94
N GLU A 72 -4.25 -13.18 -12.40
CA GLU A 72 -4.13 -14.07 -13.56
C GLU A 72 -3.96 -13.32 -14.89
N THR A 73 -4.75 -12.26 -15.13
CA THR A 73 -4.80 -11.57 -16.42
C THR A 73 -3.56 -10.76 -16.78
N ARG A 74 -2.71 -10.44 -15.80
CA ARG A 74 -1.56 -9.53 -15.99
C ARG A 74 -1.95 -8.15 -16.55
N THR A 75 -3.21 -7.74 -16.38
CA THR A 75 -3.66 -6.40 -16.76
C THR A 75 -3.12 -5.38 -15.76
N ASP A 76 -2.80 -4.19 -16.24
CA ASP A 76 -2.30 -3.08 -15.42
C ASP A 76 -3.45 -2.38 -14.68
N TYR A 77 -4.10 -3.10 -13.75
CA TYR A 77 -5.05 -2.49 -12.84
C TYR A 77 -4.32 -1.65 -11.80
N SER A 78 -4.94 -0.53 -11.43
CA SER A 78 -4.41 0.35 -10.39
C SER A 78 -4.35 -0.37 -9.03
N ILE A 79 -3.41 0.02 -8.18
CA ILE A 79 -3.21 -0.60 -6.87
C ILE A 79 -4.46 -0.48 -5.99
N GLU A 80 -5.24 0.59 -6.15
CA GLU A 80 -6.48 0.83 -5.42
C GLU A 80 -7.52 -0.27 -5.66
N ARG A 81 -7.52 -0.88 -6.85
CA ARG A 81 -8.42 -1.99 -7.17
C ARG A 81 -8.08 -3.25 -6.37
N TYR A 82 -6.80 -3.55 -6.22
CA TYR A 82 -6.31 -4.65 -5.39
C TYR A 82 -6.54 -4.39 -3.89
N LEU A 83 -6.34 -3.14 -3.43
CA LEU A 83 -6.49 -2.75 -2.02
C LEU A 83 -7.92 -2.90 -1.46
N ARG A 84 -8.93 -3.07 -2.32
CA ARG A 84 -10.33 -3.27 -1.86
C ARG A 84 -10.47 -4.55 -1.04
N LEU A 85 -9.78 -5.63 -1.43
CA LEU A 85 -9.87 -6.92 -0.75
C LEU A 85 -9.38 -6.88 0.71
N PRO A 86 -8.13 -6.49 1.01
CA PRO A 86 -7.68 -6.40 2.41
C PRO A 86 -8.49 -5.38 3.23
N ASN A 87 -8.96 -4.30 2.61
CA ASN A 87 -9.83 -3.33 3.28
C ASN A 87 -11.20 -3.91 3.68
N TYR A 88 -11.75 -4.83 2.89
CA TYR A 88 -13.03 -5.47 3.19
C TYR A 88 -12.84 -6.66 4.14
N LEU A 89 -11.72 -7.37 4.04
CA LEU A 89 -11.31 -8.35 5.05
C LEU A 89 -11.21 -7.73 6.44
N GLN A 90 -10.61 -6.53 6.57
CA GLN A 90 -10.56 -5.81 7.84
C GLN A 90 -11.97 -5.47 8.36
N GLN A 91 -12.86 -4.98 7.49
CA GLN A 91 -14.24 -4.65 7.88
C GLN A 91 -15.06 -5.88 8.29
N ALA A 92 -14.76 -7.05 7.72
CA ALA A 92 -15.34 -8.34 8.11
C ALA A 92 -14.73 -8.89 9.43
N GLY A 93 -13.80 -8.18 10.08
CA GLY A 93 -13.10 -8.67 11.27
C GLY A 93 -12.00 -9.71 10.98
N ARG A 94 -11.67 -9.95 9.71
CA ARG A 94 -10.68 -10.93 9.26
C ARG A 94 -9.30 -10.27 9.10
N MET A 95 -8.84 -9.62 10.16
CA MET A 95 -7.62 -8.79 10.15
C MET A 95 -6.37 -9.58 9.79
N GLU A 96 -6.24 -10.84 10.24
CA GLU A 96 -5.10 -11.70 9.90
C GLU A 96 -5.00 -11.96 8.39
N GLU A 97 -6.13 -12.17 7.72
CA GLU A 97 -6.15 -12.36 6.26
C GLU A 97 -5.91 -11.05 5.51
N ALA A 98 -6.41 -9.93 6.05
CA ALA A 98 -6.10 -8.60 5.50
C ALA A 98 -4.59 -8.33 5.55
N GLU A 99 -3.96 -8.59 6.71
CA GLU A 99 -2.52 -8.45 6.90
C GLU A 99 -1.74 -9.35 5.94
N ALA A 100 -2.08 -10.63 5.85
CA ALA A 100 -1.43 -11.56 4.91
C ALA A 100 -1.55 -11.07 3.46
N THR A 101 -2.71 -10.53 3.07
CA THR A 101 -2.92 -9.96 1.73
C THR A 101 -2.05 -8.71 1.53
N PHE A 102 -2.02 -7.79 2.50
CA PHE A 102 -1.14 -6.61 2.41
C PHE A 102 0.33 -6.98 2.29
N GLN A 103 0.81 -7.98 3.04
CA GLN A 103 2.20 -8.45 2.97
C GLN A 103 2.52 -9.08 1.61
N GLU A 104 1.59 -9.88 1.05
CA GLU A 104 1.72 -10.36 -0.34
C GLU A 104 1.84 -9.17 -1.31
N MET A 105 1.03 -8.13 -1.11
CA MET A 105 1.09 -6.93 -1.94
C MET A 105 2.43 -6.21 -1.81
N LEU A 106 2.95 -6.02 -0.59
CA LEU A 106 4.28 -5.44 -0.40
C LEU A 106 5.37 -6.31 -1.04
N SER A 107 5.22 -7.63 -1.12
CA SER A 107 6.19 -8.49 -1.79
C SER A 107 6.12 -8.39 -3.32
N THR A 108 4.94 -8.09 -3.87
CA THR A 108 4.67 -8.14 -5.31
C THR A 108 4.88 -6.79 -6.01
N TRP A 109 4.40 -5.70 -5.41
CA TRP A 109 4.46 -4.36 -6.01
C TRP A 109 5.65 -3.58 -5.46
N GLN A 110 6.53 -3.11 -6.35
CA GLN A 110 7.84 -2.56 -5.97
C GLN A 110 8.00 -1.06 -6.28
N GLN A 111 7.01 -0.42 -6.90
CA GLN A 111 7.07 1.03 -7.16
C GLN A 111 6.73 1.81 -5.89
N GLY A 112 7.37 2.97 -5.70
CA GLY A 112 7.23 3.77 -4.49
C GLY A 112 5.82 4.27 -4.24
N ASN A 113 5.09 4.67 -5.28
CA ASN A 113 3.69 5.08 -5.18
C ASN A 113 2.77 3.91 -4.75
N GLU A 114 2.98 2.71 -5.29
CA GLU A 114 2.21 1.51 -4.93
C GLU A 114 2.51 1.11 -3.47
N LYS A 115 3.79 1.05 -3.10
CA LYS A 115 4.25 0.78 -1.72
C LYS A 115 3.67 1.77 -0.73
N ALA A 116 3.70 3.06 -1.05
CA ALA A 116 3.09 4.10 -0.24
C ALA A 116 1.59 3.88 -0.03
N SER A 117 0.84 3.61 -1.10
CA SER A 117 -0.59 3.34 -1.03
C SER A 117 -0.92 2.13 -0.16
N ILE A 118 -0.15 1.03 -0.29
CA ILE A 118 -0.32 -0.17 0.53
C ILE A 118 -0.09 0.15 2.01
N HIS A 119 1.04 0.77 2.35
CA HIS A 119 1.35 1.14 3.73
C HIS A 119 0.33 2.12 4.33
N ASN A 120 -0.19 3.08 3.56
CA ASN A 120 -1.24 3.97 4.05
C ASN A 120 -2.54 3.20 4.38
N GLN A 121 -2.92 2.20 3.59
CA GLN A 121 -4.09 1.36 3.92
C GLN A 121 -3.83 0.50 5.16
N MET A 122 -2.63 -0.07 5.31
CA MET A 122 -2.26 -0.79 6.54
C MET A 122 -2.34 0.13 7.76
N ARG A 123 -1.83 1.37 7.69
CA ARG A 123 -1.99 2.39 8.74
C ARG A 123 -3.45 2.59 9.13
N ILE A 124 -4.35 2.71 8.15
CA ILE A 124 -5.80 2.87 8.40
C ILE A 124 -6.34 1.63 9.10
N ALA A 125 -6.03 0.44 8.58
CA ALA A 125 -6.50 -0.83 9.11
C ALA A 125 -6.09 -1.01 10.59
N TYR A 126 -4.80 -0.92 10.91
CA TYR A 126 -4.32 -1.03 12.30
C TYR A 126 -4.83 0.09 13.20
N GLY A 127 -5.01 1.30 12.66
CA GLY A 127 -5.60 2.42 13.41
C GLY A 127 -7.04 2.16 13.83
N ARG A 128 -7.85 1.49 12.99
CA ARG A 128 -9.22 1.06 13.34
C ARG A 128 -9.22 0.01 14.45
N GLU A 129 -8.22 -0.87 14.45
CA GLU A 129 -7.99 -1.87 15.50
C GLU A 129 -7.29 -1.30 16.75
N LYS A 130 -7.04 0.02 16.81
CA LYS A 130 -6.33 0.72 17.89
C LYS A 130 -4.90 0.20 18.16
N ARG A 131 -4.30 -0.49 17.19
CA ARG A 131 -2.88 -0.89 17.19
C ARG A 131 -2.03 0.28 16.68
N PHE A 132 -1.93 1.32 17.50
CA PHE A 132 -1.41 2.63 17.08
C PHE A 132 0.10 2.64 16.83
N ASP A 133 0.86 1.80 17.52
CA ASP A 133 2.26 1.51 17.27
C ASP A 133 2.49 1.07 15.82
N ILE A 134 1.82 0.01 15.39
CA ILE A 134 1.96 -0.57 14.05
C ILE A 134 1.36 0.37 13.01
N ALA A 135 0.26 1.06 13.34
CA ALA A 135 -0.29 2.08 12.48
C ALA A 135 0.73 3.20 12.20
N SER A 136 1.44 3.69 13.22
CA SER A 136 2.47 4.71 13.04
C SER A 136 3.62 4.23 12.17
N VAL A 137 4.12 3.01 12.40
CA VAL A 137 5.18 2.41 11.58
C VAL A 137 4.76 2.43 10.11
N HIS A 138 3.58 1.91 9.77
CA HIS A 138 3.09 1.94 8.40
C HIS A 138 2.77 3.34 7.87
N GLY A 139 2.35 4.27 8.73
CA GLY A 139 2.21 5.67 8.36
C GLY A 139 3.54 6.30 7.94
N MET A 140 4.61 6.03 8.69
CA MET A 140 5.95 6.51 8.37
C MET A 140 6.50 5.84 7.11
N HIS A 141 6.33 4.52 6.95
CA HIS A 141 6.64 3.85 5.68
C HIS A 141 5.91 4.49 4.49
N SER A 142 4.62 4.83 4.65
CA SER A 142 3.86 5.49 3.59
C SER A 142 4.46 6.85 3.21
N ILE A 143 4.91 7.64 4.19
CA ILE A 143 5.56 8.93 3.95
C ILE A 143 6.89 8.72 3.21
N LEU A 144 7.77 7.86 3.72
CA LEU A 144 9.09 7.60 3.14
C LEU A 144 8.99 7.06 1.70
N TRP A 145 8.05 6.14 1.44
CA TRP A 145 7.82 5.62 0.09
C TRP A 145 7.24 6.67 -0.88
N ARG A 146 6.48 7.66 -0.39
CA ARG A 146 6.06 8.79 -1.24
C ARG A 146 7.25 9.65 -1.63
N CYS A 147 8.18 9.90 -0.73
CA CYS A 147 9.44 10.58 -1.09
C CYS A 147 10.19 9.80 -2.17
N ILE A 148 10.34 8.48 -2.03
CA ILE A 148 10.96 7.63 -3.06
C ILE A 148 10.21 7.72 -4.38
N SER A 149 8.86 7.75 -4.35
CA SER A 149 8.08 7.87 -5.59
C SER A 149 8.40 9.15 -6.36
N TYR A 150 8.77 10.25 -5.68
CA TYR A 150 9.20 11.49 -6.34
C TYR A 150 10.54 11.36 -7.06
N THR A 151 11.42 10.48 -6.59
CA THR A 151 12.68 10.14 -7.28
C THR A 151 12.47 9.19 -8.46
N GLU A 152 11.38 8.41 -8.43
CA GLU A 152 11.06 7.41 -9.46
C GLU A 152 10.23 7.99 -10.63
N HIS A 153 9.71 9.21 -10.51
CA HIS A 153 8.97 9.85 -11.60
C HIS A 153 9.83 10.01 -12.85
N ARG A 154 9.20 9.83 -14.02
CA ARG A 154 9.84 10.04 -15.33
C ARG A 154 10.42 11.44 -15.48
N THR A 155 9.76 12.42 -14.89
CA THR A 155 10.27 13.78 -14.70
C THR A 155 10.30 14.02 -13.18
N PRO A 156 11.44 13.85 -12.52
CA PRO A 156 11.56 14.08 -11.09
C PRO A 156 11.18 15.52 -10.75
N LEU A 157 10.41 15.71 -9.67
CA LEU A 157 10.17 17.03 -9.11
C LEU A 157 11.49 17.61 -8.59
N PRO A 158 11.73 18.93 -8.68
CA PRO A 158 12.91 19.56 -8.09
C PRO A 158 13.03 19.17 -6.62
N LYS A 159 14.21 18.67 -6.23
CA LYS A 159 14.43 18.09 -4.90
C LYS A 159 14.14 19.13 -3.80
N GLU A 160 14.36 20.39 -4.09
CA GLU A 160 14.14 21.54 -3.21
C GLU A 160 12.66 21.76 -2.87
N GLU A 161 11.72 21.26 -3.68
CA GLU A 161 10.28 21.43 -3.46
C GLU A 161 9.68 20.38 -2.52
N TRP A 162 10.31 19.20 -2.43
CA TRP A 162 9.76 18.07 -1.68
C TRP A 162 10.73 17.44 -0.69
N ALA A 163 12.05 17.54 -0.85
CA ALA A 163 13.02 16.92 0.05
C ALA A 163 13.42 17.84 1.21
N THR A 164 12.44 18.57 1.76
CA THR A 164 12.64 19.48 2.89
C THR A 164 11.79 19.03 4.07
N LEU A 165 12.26 19.29 5.29
CA LEU A 165 11.50 18.96 6.48
C LEU A 165 10.18 19.74 6.55
N GLU A 166 10.19 21.00 6.09
CA GLU A 166 9.00 21.86 6.00
C GLU A 166 7.86 21.21 5.18
N HIS A 167 8.21 20.51 4.10
CA HIS A 167 7.23 19.79 3.28
C HIS A 167 6.56 18.63 4.04
N TRP A 168 7.33 17.83 4.79
CA TRP A 168 6.85 16.57 5.37
C TRP A 168 6.41 16.66 6.83
N GLN A 169 6.91 17.65 7.58
CA GLN A 169 6.61 17.81 9.00
C GLN A 169 5.10 17.86 9.30
N PRO A 170 4.26 18.62 8.56
CA PRO A 170 2.82 18.65 8.83
C PRO A 170 2.14 17.27 8.68
N GLU A 171 2.65 16.42 7.79
CA GLU A 171 2.16 15.06 7.61
C GLU A 171 2.56 14.14 8.76
N VAL A 172 3.82 14.24 9.22
CA VAL A 172 4.33 13.49 10.37
C VAL A 172 3.60 13.89 11.65
N GLU A 173 3.41 15.19 11.90
CA GLU A 173 2.64 15.70 13.04
C GLU A 173 1.20 15.17 13.04
N LYS A 174 0.54 15.24 11.88
CA LYS A 174 -0.83 14.74 11.73
C LYS A 174 -0.92 13.24 11.94
N LEU A 175 0.08 12.48 11.48
CA LEU A 175 0.17 11.04 11.70
C LEU A 175 0.28 10.74 13.20
N LEU A 176 1.30 11.29 13.87
CA LEU A 176 1.57 11.03 15.28
C LEU A 176 0.43 11.52 16.19
N LYS A 177 -0.26 12.60 15.83
CA LYS A 177 -1.49 13.03 16.51
C LYS A 177 -2.60 11.99 16.40
N ARG A 178 -2.80 11.41 15.22
CA ARG A 178 -3.84 10.38 14.98
C ARG A 178 -3.55 9.07 15.69
N THR A 179 -2.27 8.74 15.86
CA THR A 179 -1.82 7.53 16.54
C THR A 179 -1.46 7.76 18.00
N LYS A 180 -1.69 8.96 18.54
CA LYS A 180 -1.47 9.31 19.96
C LYS A 180 0.00 9.14 20.39
N GLN A 181 0.92 9.57 19.53
CA GLN A 181 2.37 9.44 19.70
C GLN A 181 3.11 10.77 19.40
N THR A 182 2.49 11.91 19.71
CA THR A 182 3.02 13.26 19.43
C THR A 182 4.35 13.57 20.12
N GLU A 183 4.63 12.93 21.24
CA GLU A 183 5.88 13.06 21.98
C GLU A 183 7.08 12.39 21.30
N LEU A 184 6.86 11.58 20.26
CA LEU A 184 7.93 11.02 19.43
C LEU A 184 8.33 11.97 18.28
N LEU A 185 7.66 13.12 18.14
CA LEU A 185 7.78 13.97 16.95
C LEU A 185 9.22 14.34 16.63
N ASP A 186 9.96 14.89 17.59
CA ASP A 186 11.33 15.36 17.37
C ASP A 186 12.25 14.21 16.93
N GLN A 187 12.19 13.07 17.64
CA GLN A 187 13.00 11.89 17.31
C GLN A 187 12.69 11.35 15.91
N VAL A 188 11.41 11.34 15.51
CA VAL A 188 11.00 10.89 14.17
C VAL A 188 11.42 11.89 13.10
N LEU A 189 11.26 13.20 13.34
CA LEU A 189 11.66 14.25 12.39
C LEU A 189 13.17 14.26 12.16
N ASP A 190 13.99 14.00 13.18
CA ASP A 190 15.44 13.84 13.03
C ASP A 190 15.77 12.74 12.02
N LYS A 191 15.08 11.59 12.11
CA LYS A 191 15.28 10.47 11.17
C LYS A 191 14.79 10.79 9.76
N VAL A 192 13.67 11.49 9.65
CA VAL A 192 13.14 11.97 8.36
C VAL A 192 14.13 12.93 7.72
N GLN A 193 14.69 13.89 8.47
CA GLN A 193 15.66 14.86 7.96
C GLN A 193 16.92 14.17 7.39
N VAL A 194 17.45 13.17 8.09
CA VAL A 194 18.57 12.35 7.60
C VAL A 194 18.22 11.66 6.28
N PHE A 195 17.02 11.09 6.17
CA PHE A 195 16.56 10.46 4.94
C PHE A 195 16.41 11.44 3.78
N LEU A 196 15.83 12.63 4.01
CA LEU A 196 15.62 13.64 2.97
C LEU A 196 16.93 14.18 2.37
N ALA A 197 18.03 14.12 3.12
CA ALA A 197 19.36 14.49 2.61
C ALA A 197 19.78 13.59 1.43
N ASN A 198 19.49 12.30 1.48
CA ASN A 198 19.77 11.34 0.41
C ASN A 198 18.67 10.26 0.33
N PRO A 199 17.53 10.56 -0.33
CA PRO A 199 16.39 9.66 -0.36
C PRO A 199 16.60 8.56 -1.39
N ASP A 200 17.02 7.39 -0.92
CA ASP A 200 17.11 6.15 -1.70
C ASP A 200 16.49 4.97 -0.93
N ARG A 201 16.40 3.81 -1.58
CA ARG A 201 15.74 2.63 -1.00
C ARG A 201 16.51 2.02 0.18
N ASP A 202 17.83 2.13 0.19
CA ASP A 202 18.67 1.60 1.28
C ASP A 202 18.53 2.49 2.51
N GLN A 203 18.59 3.80 2.31
CA GLN A 203 18.36 4.79 3.35
C GLN A 203 16.90 4.74 3.85
N LEU A 204 15.92 4.49 2.98
CA LEU A 204 14.53 4.25 3.40
C LEU A 204 14.46 3.09 4.38
N LYS A 205 15.07 1.94 4.05
CA LYS A 205 15.03 0.75 4.92
C LYS A 205 15.64 1.07 6.28
N LYS A 206 16.85 1.64 6.29
CA LYS A 206 17.54 2.03 7.52
C LYS A 206 16.71 2.99 8.37
N THR A 207 16.20 4.06 7.76
CA THR A 207 15.38 5.06 8.44
C THR A 207 14.08 4.46 8.98
N ALA A 208 13.43 3.57 8.23
CA ALA A 208 12.24 2.89 8.68
C ALA A 208 12.50 1.98 9.90
N ASP A 209 13.58 1.18 9.89
CA ASP A 209 13.97 0.31 11.00
C ASP A 209 14.28 1.13 12.27
N GLU A 210 14.96 2.27 12.13
CA GLU A 210 15.25 3.19 13.23
C GLU A 210 13.97 3.82 13.80
N ILE A 211 13.03 4.24 12.95
CA ILE A 211 11.75 4.81 13.36
C ILE A 211 10.85 3.76 14.03
N GLU A 212 10.83 2.52 13.51
CA GLU A 212 10.12 1.41 14.15
C GLU A 212 10.67 1.15 15.55
N THR A 213 12.00 1.15 15.72
CA THR A 213 12.63 1.02 17.04
C THR A 213 12.21 2.15 17.99
N ILE A 214 12.18 3.40 17.53
CA ILE A 214 11.71 4.56 18.32
C ILE A 214 10.25 4.37 18.76
N ILE A 215 9.39 3.90 17.86
CA ILE A 215 7.96 3.70 18.13
C ILE A 215 7.74 2.55 19.12
N GLN A 216 8.50 1.46 18.98
CA GLN A 216 8.35 0.24 19.79
C GLN A 216 9.04 0.31 21.16
N ALA A 217 9.95 1.26 21.39
CA ALA A 217 10.62 1.44 22.68
C ALA A 217 9.73 2.05 23.80
N ARG A 218 8.41 2.10 23.60
CA ARG A 218 7.39 2.61 24.52
C ARG A 218 6.73 1.51 25.33
#